data_AF-A0A101DAQ5-F1
#
_entry.id   AF-A0A101DAQ5-F1
#
_cell.length_a   1.000
_cell.length_b   1.000
_cell.length_c   1.000
_cell.angle_alpha   90.00
_cell.angle_beta   90.00
_cell.angle_gamma   90.00
#
_symmetry.space_group_name_H-M   'P 1'
#
loop_
_entity.id
_entity.type
_entity.pdbx_description
1 polymer ?
#
loop_
_entity_poly.entity_id
_entity_poly.type
_entity_poly.pdbx_seq_one_letter_code
_entity_poly.pdbx_strand_id
1 'polypeptide(L)'
;MMLNAGQIPSSGEEPVSILQEILGFLGGVATPDAWLDEALRQQEILLLDHRNLEYKAAQTALSLMGRYLTKTELTARMSRLAREELVHFEQVSKIIRGRGIEVRHVSASRYAAGLRALLRGGEVERLV
;
A
#
# COMPACT_ATOMS: atom_id res chain seq x y z
N MET A 1 8.88 -48.33 -35.89
CA MET A 1 8.11 -47.14 -36.34
C MET A 1 7.59 -46.45 -35.09
N MET A 2 8.41 -45.58 -34.49
CA MET A 2 8.07 -44.86 -33.27
C MET A 2 7.41 -43.54 -33.63
N LEU A 3 6.22 -43.29 -33.07
CA LEU A 3 5.49 -42.04 -33.23
C LEU A 3 6.10 -40.97 -32.31
N ASN A 4 6.32 -39.82 -32.92
CA ASN A 4 7.02 -38.66 -32.40
C ASN A 4 6.18 -37.98 -31.30
N ALA A 5 6.73 -37.83 -30.10
CA ALA A 5 6.12 -37.05 -29.04
C ALA A 5 6.11 -35.57 -29.49
N GLY A 6 4.92 -34.96 -29.54
CA GLY A 6 4.75 -33.57 -29.95
C GLY A 6 5.62 -32.65 -29.11
N GLN A 7 6.53 -31.94 -29.78
CA GLN A 7 7.20 -30.77 -29.21
C GLN A 7 6.15 -29.71 -28.91
N ILE A 8 5.94 -29.45 -27.61
CA ILE A 8 5.26 -28.26 -27.14
C ILE A 8 6.20 -27.09 -27.45
N PRO A 9 5.76 -26.03 -28.16
CA PRO A 9 6.60 -24.87 -28.37
C PRO A 9 6.79 -24.18 -27.01
N SER A 10 8.03 -24.16 -26.51
CA SER A 10 8.41 -23.32 -25.38
C SER A 10 8.47 -21.87 -25.85
N SER A 11 7.38 -21.13 -25.72
CA SER A 11 7.46 -19.67 -25.66
C SER A 11 8.23 -19.33 -24.37
N GLY A 12 9.54 -19.15 -24.51
CA GLY A 12 10.51 -19.01 -23.41
C GLY A 12 10.46 -17.67 -22.68
N GLU A 13 9.27 -17.16 -22.38
CA GLU A 13 9.10 -16.04 -21.45
C GLU A 13 8.70 -16.61 -20.09
N GLU A 14 9.66 -16.64 -19.17
CA GLU A 14 9.37 -16.87 -17.75
C GLU A 14 8.33 -15.83 -17.28
N PRO A 15 7.26 -16.24 -16.59
CA PRO A 15 6.24 -15.31 -16.14
C PRO A 15 6.86 -14.24 -15.24
N VAL A 16 6.60 -12.97 -15.57
CA VAL A 16 7.03 -11.84 -14.76
C VAL A 16 6.40 -11.98 -13.37
N SER A 17 7.24 -12.03 -12.35
CA SER A 17 6.79 -12.12 -10.96
C SER A 17 6.09 -10.84 -10.52
N ILE A 18 5.13 -10.94 -9.61
CA ILE A 18 4.46 -9.77 -9.01
C ILE A 18 5.45 -8.77 -8.40
N LEU A 19 6.60 -9.26 -7.90
CA LEU A 19 7.66 -8.42 -7.38
C LEU A 19 8.30 -7.58 -8.49
N GLN A 20 8.55 -8.16 -9.67
CA GLN A 20 9.06 -7.43 -10.82
C GLN A 20 8.06 -6.38 -11.32
N GLU A 21 6.75 -6.68 -11.29
CA GLU A 21 5.70 -5.71 -11.62
C GLU A 21 5.69 -4.52 -10.65
N ILE A 22 5.73 -4.79 -9.35
CA ILE A 22 5.76 -3.76 -8.30
C ILE A 22 7.03 -2.90 -8.43
N LEU A 23 8.19 -3.52 -8.63
CA LEU A 23 9.43 -2.77 -8.82
C LEU A 23 9.40 -1.92 -10.10
N GLY A 24 8.84 -2.45 -11.20
CA GLY A 24 8.63 -1.69 -12.43
C GLY A 24 7.76 -0.44 -12.22
N PHE A 25 6.65 -0.59 -11.48
CA PHE A 25 5.77 0.53 -11.12
C PHE A 25 6.48 1.57 -10.23
N LEU A 26 7.31 1.13 -9.29
CA LEU A 26 8.05 2.00 -8.36
C LEU A 26 9.33 2.62 -8.97
N GLY A 27 9.49 2.57 -10.28
CA GLY A 27 10.62 3.19 -10.99
C GLY A 27 11.91 2.36 -10.96
N GLY A 28 11.81 1.06 -10.69
CA GLY A 28 12.94 0.12 -10.64
C GLY A 28 13.82 0.26 -9.40
N VAL A 29 13.41 1.06 -8.42
CA VAL A 29 14.19 1.32 -7.21
C VAL A 29 13.65 0.47 -6.05
N ALA A 30 14.49 -0.42 -5.53
CA ALA A 30 14.20 -1.18 -4.34
C ALA A 30 14.30 -0.32 -3.07
N THR A 31 13.61 -0.74 -1.99
CA THR A 31 13.81 -0.16 -0.66
C THR A 31 15.29 -0.28 -0.27
N PRO A 32 15.98 0.82 0.08
CA PRO A 32 17.40 0.77 0.44
C PRO A 32 17.66 -0.10 1.68
N ASP A 33 18.75 -0.87 1.69
CA ASP A 33 19.14 -1.71 2.83
C ASP A 33 19.27 -0.90 4.13
N ALA A 34 19.79 0.32 4.05
CA ALA A 34 19.89 1.21 5.20
C ALA A 34 18.53 1.54 5.85
N TRP A 35 17.43 1.55 5.07
CA TRP A 35 16.09 1.68 5.63
C TRP A 35 15.68 0.41 6.38
N LEU A 36 15.99 -0.77 5.83
CA LEU A 36 15.71 -2.04 6.47
C LEU A 36 16.48 -2.18 7.79
N ASP A 37 17.76 -1.83 7.80
CA ASP A 37 18.61 -1.85 9.00
C ASP A 37 17.99 -1.00 10.12
N GLU A 38 17.53 0.21 9.81
CA GLU A 38 16.91 1.08 10.81
C GLU A 38 15.52 0.59 11.22
N ALA A 39 14.72 0.06 10.29
CA ALA A 39 13.41 -0.53 10.59
C ALA A 39 13.52 -1.72 11.56
N LEU A 40 14.56 -2.54 11.42
CA LEU A 40 14.85 -3.66 12.32
C LEU A 40 15.30 -3.18 13.71
N ARG A 41 16.01 -2.05 13.80
CA ARG A 41 16.44 -1.43 15.06
C ARG A 41 15.31 -0.70 15.79
N GLN A 42 14.36 -0.09 15.06
CA GLN A 42 13.32 0.80 15.60
C GLN A 42 11.90 0.25 15.41
N GLN A 43 11.69 -1.04 15.69
CA GLN A 43 10.41 -1.71 15.44
C GLN A 43 9.22 -1.07 16.16
N GLU A 44 9.41 -0.48 17.34
CA GLU A 44 8.32 0.19 18.04
C GLU A 44 7.80 1.40 17.28
N ILE A 45 8.71 2.26 16.79
CA ILE A 45 8.35 3.43 15.98
C ILE A 45 7.71 2.98 14.67
N LEU A 46 8.27 1.94 14.03
CA LEU A 46 7.72 1.37 12.82
C LEU A 46 6.28 0.89 13.01
N LEU A 47 6.00 0.14 14.09
CA LEU A 47 4.64 -0.35 14.38
C LEU A 47 3.67 0.79 14.70
N LEU A 48 4.11 1.79 15.47
CA LEU A 48 3.28 2.95 15.79
C LEU A 48 2.95 3.77 14.54
N ASP A 49 3.92 4.02 13.66
CA ASP A 49 3.64 4.72 12.39
C ASP A 49 2.80 3.86 11.44
N HIS A 50 3.08 2.56 11.32
CA HIS A 50 2.28 1.62 10.53
C HIS A 50 0.81 1.66 10.96
N ARG A 51 0.52 1.52 12.25
CA ARG A 51 -0.84 1.69 12.78
C ARG A 51 -1.47 3.02 12.34
N ASN A 52 -0.72 4.11 12.39
CA ASN A 52 -1.24 5.42 11.96
C ASN A 52 -1.48 5.46 10.45
N LEU A 53 -0.64 4.81 9.63
CA LEU A 53 -0.80 4.72 8.17
C LEU A 53 -2.07 3.98 7.79
N GLU A 54 -2.39 2.86 8.44
CA GLU A 54 -3.65 2.13 8.20
C GLU A 54 -4.88 3.02 8.45
N TYR A 55 -4.88 3.73 9.59
CA TYR A 55 -5.96 4.67 9.91
C TYR A 55 -6.05 5.82 8.88
N LYS A 56 -4.90 6.39 8.48
CA LYS A 56 -4.83 7.46 7.47
C LYS A 56 -5.29 6.99 6.08
N ALA A 57 -5.06 5.72 5.73
CA ALA A 57 -5.55 5.12 4.49
C ALA A 57 -7.08 5.03 4.51
N ALA A 58 -7.67 4.50 5.58
CA ALA A 58 -9.12 4.48 5.77
C ALA A 58 -9.73 5.89 5.73
N GLN A 59 -9.13 6.87 6.41
CA GLN A 59 -9.57 8.26 6.37
C GLN A 59 -9.50 8.86 4.96
N THR A 60 -8.45 8.55 4.19
CA THR A 60 -8.31 9.02 2.81
C THR A 60 -9.42 8.45 1.93
N ALA A 61 -9.74 7.16 2.07
CA ALA A 61 -10.84 6.51 1.36
C ALA A 61 -12.19 7.17 1.70
N LEU A 62 -12.47 7.41 2.99
CA LEU A 62 -13.69 8.11 3.43
C LEU A 62 -13.76 9.54 2.90
N SER A 63 -12.63 10.26 2.86
CA SER A 63 -12.56 11.60 2.30
C SER A 63 -12.88 11.62 0.79
N LEU A 64 -12.36 10.65 0.03
CA LEU A 64 -12.69 10.49 -1.39
C LEU A 64 -14.17 10.16 -1.59
N MET A 65 -14.75 9.31 -0.74
CA MET A 65 -16.19 9.02 -0.77
C MET A 65 -17.02 10.29 -0.55
N GLY A 66 -16.69 11.07 0.48
CA GLY A 66 -17.41 12.31 0.78
C GLY A 66 -17.32 13.34 -0.34
N ARG A 67 -16.15 13.45 -0.98
CA ARG A 67 -15.91 14.37 -2.11
C ARG A 67 -16.65 13.95 -3.38
N TYR A 68 -16.74 12.66 -3.65
CA TYR A 68 -17.28 12.12 -4.91
C TYR A 68 -18.47 11.19 -4.68
N LEU A 69 -19.40 11.60 -3.81
CA LEU A 69 -20.49 10.74 -3.32
C LEU A 69 -21.38 10.18 -4.43
N THR A 70 -21.52 10.90 -5.54
CA THR A 70 -22.32 10.49 -6.71
C THR A 70 -21.61 9.47 -7.62
N LYS A 71 -20.31 9.24 -7.46
CA LYS A 71 -19.54 8.23 -8.21
C LYS A 71 -19.68 6.86 -7.52
N THR A 72 -20.80 6.18 -7.77
CA THR A 72 -21.21 4.93 -7.09
C THR A 72 -20.14 3.83 -7.08
N GLU A 73 -19.42 3.63 -8.18
CA GLU A 73 -18.36 2.62 -8.24
C GLU A 73 -17.17 2.99 -7.34
N LEU A 74 -16.73 4.25 -7.40
CA LEU A 74 -15.65 4.75 -6.55
C LEU A 74 -16.05 4.64 -5.08
N THR A 75 -17.26 5.08 -4.71
CA THR A 75 -17.70 5.03 -3.32
C THR A 75 -17.83 3.60 -2.80
N ALA A 76 -18.30 2.66 -3.63
CA ALA A 76 -18.34 1.24 -3.27
C ALA A 76 -16.94 0.65 -3.06
N ARG A 77 -15.99 0.96 -3.94
CA ARG A 77 -14.58 0.51 -3.83
C ARG A 77 -13.89 1.12 -2.60
N MET A 78 -14.02 2.43 -2.39
CA MET A 78 -13.44 3.12 -1.24
C MET A 78 -14.06 2.67 0.08
N SER A 79 -15.36 2.35 0.11
CA SER A 79 -16.02 1.81 1.30
C SER A 79 -15.45 0.43 1.69
N ARG A 80 -15.18 -0.43 0.71
CA ARG A 80 -14.51 -1.73 0.94
C ARG A 80 -13.10 -1.52 1.46
N LEU A 81 -12.32 -0.67 0.79
CA LEU A 81 -10.96 -0.33 1.19
C LEU A 81 -10.92 0.20 2.63
N ALA A 82 -11.76 1.18 2.97
CA ALA A 82 -11.78 1.75 4.32
C ALA A 82 -12.05 0.70 5.41
N ARG A 83 -12.90 -0.31 5.14
CA ARG A 83 -13.13 -1.39 6.10
C ARG A 83 -11.92 -2.31 6.22
N GLU A 84 -11.28 -2.65 5.11
CA GLU A 84 -10.08 -3.48 5.09
C GLU A 84 -8.94 -2.82 5.88
N GLU A 85 -8.67 -1.54 5.65
CA GLU A 85 -7.62 -0.82 6.39
C GLU A 85 -7.95 -0.64 7.88
N LEU A 86 -9.23 -0.58 8.26
CA LEU A 86 -9.62 -0.61 9.68
C LEU A 86 -9.36 -1.98 10.31
N VAL A 87 -9.53 -3.08 9.56
CA VAL A 87 -9.11 -4.40 10.02
C VAL A 87 -7.60 -4.45 10.21
N HIS A 88 -6.81 -3.92 9.26
CA HIS A 88 -5.35 -3.83 9.41
C HIS A 88 -4.95 -2.98 10.62
N PHE A 89 -5.59 -1.83 10.82
CA PHE A 89 -5.39 -0.99 12.01
C PHE A 89 -5.61 -1.75 13.31
N GLU A 90 -6.67 -2.56 13.41
CA GLU A 90 -6.96 -3.39 14.57
C GLU A 90 -5.91 -4.49 14.77
N GLN A 91 -5.47 -5.14 13.68
CA GLN A 91 -4.44 -6.17 13.70
C GLN A 91 -3.09 -5.61 14.22
N VAL A 92 -2.63 -4.48 13.68
CA VAL A 92 -1.40 -3.83 14.14
C VAL A 92 -1.53 -3.36 15.59
N SER A 93 -2.71 -2.84 15.97
CA SER A 93 -2.99 -2.46 17.36
C SER A 93 -2.91 -3.65 18.33
N LYS A 94 -3.35 -4.84 17.90
CA LYS A 94 -3.22 -6.07 18.69
C LYS A 94 -1.75 -6.47 18.86
N ILE A 95 -0.92 -6.34 17.83
CA ILE A 95 0.53 -6.59 17.91
C ILE A 95 1.19 -5.62 18.88
N ILE A 96 0.91 -4.32 18.78
CA ILE A 96 1.41 -3.27 19.68
C ILE A 96 1.09 -3.61 21.15
N ARG A 97 -0.18 -3.93 21.43
CA ARG A 97 -0.62 -4.32 22.78
C ARG A 97 0.06 -5.60 23.26
N GLY A 98 0.14 -6.62 22.39
CA GLY A 98 0.78 -7.90 22.72
C GLY A 98 2.27 -7.78 23.03
N ARG A 99 2.94 -6.75 22.49
CA ARG A 99 4.35 -6.44 22.78
C ARG A 99 4.54 -5.48 23.95
N GLY A 100 3.47 -4.99 24.59
CA GLY A 100 3.56 -4.02 25.68
C GLY A 100 4.04 -2.63 25.24
N ILE A 101 3.92 -2.29 23.95
CA ILE A 101 4.36 -1.00 23.41
C ILE A 101 3.35 0.08 23.80
N GLU A 102 3.82 1.15 24.44
CA GLU A 102 2.99 2.30 24.79
C GLU A 102 2.59 3.09 23.53
N VAL A 103 1.28 3.37 23.39
CA VAL A 103 0.78 4.18 22.28
C VAL A 103 1.12 5.64 22.54
N ARG A 104 1.96 6.21 21.68
CA ARG A 104 2.34 7.62 21.70
C ARG A 104 2.21 8.26 20.32
N HIS A 105 2.20 9.59 20.31
CA HIS A 105 2.17 10.34 19.06
C HIS A 105 3.48 10.11 18.28
N VAL A 106 3.32 9.79 16.99
CA VAL A 106 4.39 9.73 15.99
C VAL A 106 4.03 10.72 14.89
N SER A 107 4.94 11.65 14.61
CA SER A 107 4.71 12.66 13.56
C SER A 107 4.63 11.99 12.19
N ALA A 108 3.77 12.53 11.32
CA ALA A 108 3.67 12.05 9.95
C ALA A 108 4.96 12.33 9.17
N SER A 109 5.37 11.38 8.33
CA SER A 109 6.48 11.57 7.41
C SER A 109 6.11 12.54 6.27
N ARG A 110 7.15 13.03 5.57
CA ARG A 110 6.99 13.92 4.41
C ARG A 110 6.37 13.25 3.18
N TYR A 111 6.32 11.92 3.12
CA TYR A 111 6.05 11.15 1.89
C TYR A 111 4.68 11.47 1.29
N ALA A 112 3.60 11.15 2.01
CA ALA A 112 2.25 11.34 1.49
C ALA A 112 1.89 12.82 1.28
N ALA A 113 2.48 13.73 2.08
CA ALA A 113 2.31 15.17 1.88
C ALA A 113 3.00 15.64 0.59
N GLY A 114 4.22 15.18 0.32
CA GLY A 114 4.95 15.46 -0.91
C GLY A 114 4.22 14.95 -2.15
N LEU A 115 3.67 13.73 -2.11
CA LEU A 115 2.86 13.20 -3.21
C LEU A 115 1.58 14.00 -3.45
N ARG A 116 0.87 14.40 -2.37
CA ARG A 116 -0.35 15.22 -2.49
C ARG A 116 -0.08 16.60 -3.11
N ALA A 117 1.12 17.16 -2.91
CA ALA A 117 1.49 18.44 -3.51
C ALA A 117 1.63 18.38 -5.05
N LEU A 118 1.77 17.17 -5.63
CA LEU A 118 1.84 16.96 -7.08
C LEU A 118 0.46 16.83 -7.74
N LEU A 119 -0.63 16.82 -6.95
CA LEU A 119 -1.99 16.73 -7.50
C LEU A 119 -2.31 17.98 -8.33
N ARG A 120 -2.88 17.76 -9.51
CA ARG A 120 -3.37 18.83 -10.38
C ARG A 120 -4.59 19.53 -9.76
N GLY A 121 -4.80 20.79 -10.14
CA GLY A 121 -5.82 21.66 -9.55
C GLY A 121 -7.25 21.41 -10.04
N GLY A 122 -7.45 20.94 -11.28
CA GLY A 122 -8.78 20.72 -11.86
C GLY A 122 -9.54 19.58 -11.19
N GLU A 123 -10.86 19.72 -11.02
CA GLU A 123 -11.67 18.77 -10.23
C GLU A 123 -11.63 17.32 -10.76
N VAL A 124 -11.67 17.16 -12.09
CA VAL A 124 -11.54 15.85 -12.76
C VAL A 124 -10.11 15.34 -12.69
N GLU A 125 -9.16 16.23 -12.95
CA GLU A 125 -7.73 15.94 -12.99
C GLU A 125 -7.16 15.60 -11.62
N ARG A 126 -7.80 16.04 -10.55
CA ARG A 126 -7.41 15.82 -9.16
C ARG A 126 -7.78 14.41 -8.67
N LEU A 127 -8.72 13.74 -9.33
CA LEU A 127 -9.05 12.35 -9.04
C LEU A 127 -8.09 11.36 -9.72
N VAL A 128 -7.36 11.78 -10.78
CA VAL A 128 -6.53 10.93 -11.63
C VAL A 128 -5.04 11.16 -11.41
#